data_AF-A0AAV8FTS2-F1
#
_entry.id   AF-A0AAV8FTS2-F1
#
_cell.length_a   1.000
_cell.length_b   1.000
_cell.length_c   1.000
_cell.angle_alpha   90.00
_cell.angle_beta   90.00
_cell.angle_gamma   90.00
#
_symmetry.space_group_name_H-M   'P 1'
#
loop_
_entity.id
_entity.type
_entity.pdbx_description
1 polymer ?
#
loop_
_entity_poly.entity_id
_entity_poly.type
_entity_poly.pdbx_seq_one_letter_code
_entity_poly.pdbx_strand_id
1 'polypeptide(L)'
;MAETESSISDPPKPDETPKEETPSTTTTTDSLSFNIWPPTNRTRDAVVRRLVETLTTDTVLSKRYGSVATDEAEISARSIEQEAFDAAHSEHASRFGSGSGSGSSSVEDGIEILQVYSKEVSRRMLEFAKSRAEKAVPTPAPVEAASE
;
A
#
# COMPACT_ATOMS: atom_id res chain seq x y z
N MET A 1 59.82 38.46 -7.21
CA MET A 1 58.67 38.86 -8.06
C MET A 1 58.96 38.39 -9.46
N ALA A 2 58.12 37.73 -10.23
CA ALA A 2 56.98 36.84 -10.01
C ALA A 2 56.89 36.04 -11.32
N GLU A 3 56.56 34.76 -11.22
CA GLU A 3 56.70 33.74 -12.26
C GLU A 3 55.77 33.94 -13.47
N THR A 4 56.27 33.50 -14.62
CA THR A 4 55.57 33.31 -15.89
C THR A 4 54.55 32.17 -15.77
N GLU A 5 53.29 32.40 -16.13
CA GLU A 5 52.35 31.32 -16.40
C GLU A 5 51.79 31.42 -17.82
N SER A 6 51.82 30.25 -18.46
CA SER A 6 51.65 29.98 -19.87
C SER A 6 50.17 29.78 -20.22
N SER A 7 49.80 30.28 -21.39
CA SER A 7 48.50 30.14 -22.02
C SER A 7 48.13 28.68 -22.27
N ILE A 8 47.01 28.21 -21.69
CA ILE A 8 46.40 26.92 -22.00
C ILE A 8 45.23 27.14 -22.97
N SER A 9 45.23 26.36 -24.06
CA SER A 9 44.25 26.35 -25.15
C SER A 9 42.95 25.66 -24.75
N ASP A 10 41.81 26.23 -25.14
CA ASP A 10 40.55 25.51 -25.29
C ASP A 10 40.41 25.03 -26.76
N PRO A 11 40.12 23.73 -26.99
CA PRO A 11 39.96 23.16 -28.34
C PRO A 11 38.51 23.28 -28.88
N PRO A 12 38.31 23.09 -30.20
CA PRO A 12 37.08 23.39 -30.92
C PRO A 12 36.04 22.24 -30.97
N LYS A 13 34.82 22.64 -31.34
CA LYS A 13 33.60 21.86 -31.68
C LYS A 13 33.84 20.70 -32.67
N PRO A 14 33.15 19.57 -32.48
CA PRO A 14 32.35 18.93 -33.56
C PRO A 14 31.02 18.39 -32.95
N ASP A 15 29.98 17.88 -33.59
CA ASP A 15 29.62 17.56 -34.98
C ASP A 15 28.08 17.53 -35.02
N GLU A 16 27.54 17.67 -36.22
CA GLU A 16 26.13 17.53 -36.59
C GLU A 16 25.58 16.14 -36.23
N THR A 17 24.44 16.06 -35.52
CA THR A 17 23.70 14.80 -35.34
C THR A 17 22.30 14.92 -35.97
N PRO A 18 21.89 13.98 -36.84
CA PRO A 18 20.60 13.99 -37.50
C PRO A 18 19.41 13.94 -36.54
N LYS A 19 18.40 14.70 -36.92
CA LYS A 19 17.06 14.82 -36.35
C LYS A 19 16.36 13.45 -36.38
N GLU A 20 16.48 12.68 -35.31
CA GLU A 20 15.62 11.51 -35.07
C GLU A 20 14.25 12.02 -34.62
N GLU A 21 13.29 11.88 -35.53
CA GLU A 21 11.88 12.11 -35.37
C GLU A 21 11.35 11.18 -34.27
N THR A 22 11.28 11.68 -33.04
CA THR A 22 10.46 11.04 -32.01
C THR A 22 9.01 11.19 -32.46
N PRO A 23 8.24 10.10 -32.69
CA PRO A 23 6.81 10.24 -32.71
C PRO A 23 6.42 10.72 -31.32
N SER A 24 6.09 12.00 -31.23
CA SER A 24 5.38 12.57 -30.12
C SER A 24 4.07 11.82 -30.05
N THR A 25 4.03 10.75 -29.26
CA THR A 25 2.78 10.14 -28.83
C THR A 25 2.11 11.18 -27.93
N THR A 26 1.47 12.17 -28.56
CA THR A 26 0.35 12.89 -27.98
C THR A 26 -0.73 11.83 -27.78
N THR A 27 -0.59 11.03 -26.72
CA THR A 27 -1.71 10.29 -26.16
C THR A 27 -2.65 11.35 -25.67
N THR A 28 -3.57 11.72 -26.56
CA THR A 28 -4.88 12.26 -26.24
C THR A 28 -5.27 11.73 -24.87
N THR A 29 -5.28 12.59 -23.86
CA THR A 29 -5.95 12.32 -22.60
C THR A 29 -7.44 12.31 -22.92
N ASP A 30 -7.87 11.25 -23.61
CA ASP A 30 -9.25 10.82 -23.61
C ASP A 30 -9.66 10.80 -22.14
N SER A 31 -10.76 11.49 -21.84
CA SER A 31 -11.35 11.56 -20.52
C SER A 31 -11.82 10.16 -20.14
N LEU A 32 -10.88 9.30 -19.74
CA LEU A 32 -11.13 8.02 -19.13
C LEU A 32 -11.90 8.32 -17.84
N SER A 33 -13.16 7.92 -17.81
CA SER A 33 -13.97 7.94 -16.61
C SER A 33 -13.35 6.93 -15.63
N PHE A 34 -12.37 7.38 -14.84
CA PHE A 34 -11.68 6.54 -13.87
C PHE A 34 -12.60 6.32 -12.66
N ASN A 35 -13.36 5.22 -12.65
CA ASN A 35 -13.92 4.72 -11.40
C ASN A 35 -12.78 4.17 -10.55
N ILE A 36 -12.29 5.01 -9.63
CA ILE A 36 -11.26 4.65 -8.64
C ILE A 36 -11.81 3.63 -7.63
N TRP A 37 -13.14 3.63 -7.44
CA TRP A 37 -13.84 2.72 -6.55
C TRP A 37 -15.00 2.01 -7.29
N PRO A 38 -15.23 0.70 -7.08
CA PRO A 38 -14.48 -0.22 -6.23
C PRO A 38 -13.18 -0.75 -6.86
N PRO A 39 -12.16 -1.11 -6.06
CA PRO A 39 -10.95 -1.75 -6.55
C PRO A 39 -11.25 -3.10 -7.21
N THR A 40 -10.51 -3.44 -8.27
CA THR A 40 -10.63 -4.75 -8.93
C THR A 40 -10.21 -5.89 -7.98
N ASN A 41 -10.75 -7.10 -8.20
CA ASN A 41 -10.33 -8.28 -7.42
C ASN A 41 -8.81 -8.51 -7.45
N ARG A 42 -8.15 -8.25 -8.60
CA ARG A 42 -6.70 -8.34 -8.70
C ARG A 42 -5.97 -7.38 -7.76
N THR A 43 -6.49 -6.16 -7.60
CA THR A 43 -5.95 -5.18 -6.66
C THR A 43 -6.19 -5.62 -5.22
N ARG A 44 -7.40 -6.11 -4.92
CA ARG A 44 -7.74 -6.67 -3.60
C ARG A 44 -6.83 -7.83 -3.21
N ASP A 45 -6.59 -8.77 -4.12
CA ASP A 45 -5.66 -9.89 -3.92
C ASP A 45 -4.23 -9.43 -3.68
N ALA A 46 -3.80 -8.32 -4.31
CA ALA A 46 -2.50 -7.73 -4.07
C ALA A 46 -2.39 -7.14 -2.65
N VAL A 47 -3.47 -6.53 -2.15
CA VAL A 47 -3.55 -6.04 -0.75
C VAL A 47 -3.44 -7.23 0.21
N VAL A 48 -4.20 -8.31 -0.01
CA VAL A 48 -4.12 -9.52 0.81
C VAL A 48 -2.69 -10.07 0.86
N ARG A 49 -2.03 -10.25 -0.30
CA ARG A 49 -0.63 -10.74 -0.34
C ARG A 49 0.31 -9.83 0.44
N ARG A 50 0.16 -8.50 0.29
CA ARG A 50 0.98 -7.53 1.02
C ARG A 50 0.75 -7.59 2.54
N LEU A 51 -0.48 -7.83 2.98
CA LEU A 51 -0.81 -8.05 4.39
C LEU A 51 -0.14 -9.32 4.91
N VAL A 52 -0.23 -10.44 4.18
CA VAL A 52 0.41 -11.71 4.55
C VAL A 52 1.92 -11.53 4.69
N GLU A 53 2.58 -10.91 3.70
CA GLU A 53 4.01 -10.59 3.78
C GLU A 53 4.32 -9.75 5.02
N THR A 54 3.49 -8.75 5.32
CA THR A 54 3.71 -7.85 6.46
C THR A 54 3.62 -8.59 7.81
N LEU A 55 2.70 -9.55 7.93
CA LEU A 55 2.46 -10.32 9.14
C LEU A 55 3.46 -11.48 9.33
N THR A 56 3.98 -12.04 8.24
CA THR A 56 4.87 -13.21 8.26
C THR A 56 6.35 -12.84 8.27
N THR A 57 6.73 -11.78 7.56
CA THR A 57 8.14 -11.34 7.48
C THR A 57 8.56 -10.51 8.69
N ASP A 58 9.87 -10.34 8.88
CA ASP A 58 10.46 -9.53 9.95
C ASP A 58 10.24 -8.02 9.71
N THR A 59 8.99 -7.58 9.87
CA THR A 59 8.60 -6.16 9.82
C THR A 59 8.58 -5.54 11.21
N VAL A 60 8.46 -4.21 11.27
CA VAL A 60 8.28 -3.49 12.54
C VAL A 60 7.07 -4.02 13.33
N LEU A 61 6.02 -4.47 12.66
CA LEU A 61 4.85 -5.07 13.31
C LEU A 61 5.19 -6.42 13.94
N SER A 62 5.87 -7.30 13.21
CA SER A 62 6.31 -8.61 13.72
C SER A 62 7.27 -8.49 14.89
N LYS A 63 8.12 -7.45 14.92
CA LYS A 63 9.01 -7.14 16.07
C LYS A 63 8.26 -6.68 17.31
N ARG A 64 7.12 -6.01 17.15
CA ARG A 64 6.34 -5.43 18.26
C ARG A 64 5.28 -6.39 18.79
N TYR A 65 4.68 -7.19 17.91
CA TYR A 65 3.51 -8.00 18.20
C TYR A 65 3.72 -9.51 17.96
N GLY A 66 4.92 -9.90 17.51
CA GLY A 66 5.25 -11.27 17.13
C GLY A 66 4.92 -11.57 15.67
N SER A 67 5.68 -12.51 15.08
CA SER A 67 5.41 -13.03 13.73
C SER A 67 4.21 -13.98 13.74
N VAL A 68 3.48 -14.00 12.61
CA VAL A 68 2.29 -14.82 12.39
C VAL A 68 2.63 -16.00 11.49
N ALA A 69 2.11 -17.19 11.81
CA ALA A 69 2.23 -18.35 10.93
C ALA A 69 1.51 -18.08 9.60
N THR A 70 2.10 -18.51 8.47
CA THR A 70 1.58 -18.17 7.13
C THR A 70 0.11 -18.54 6.93
N ASP A 71 -0.30 -19.75 7.34
CA ASP A 71 -1.70 -20.20 7.19
C ASP A 71 -2.69 -19.29 7.93
N GLU A 72 -2.32 -18.87 9.14
CA GLU A 72 -3.13 -17.95 9.95
C GLU A 72 -3.13 -16.54 9.36
N ALA A 73 -1.96 -16.07 8.91
CA ALA A 73 -1.80 -14.76 8.28
C ALA A 73 -2.67 -14.65 7.02
N GLU A 74 -2.74 -15.71 6.21
CA GLU A 74 -3.58 -15.74 5.01
C GLU A 74 -5.08 -15.63 5.31
N ILE A 75 -5.56 -16.39 6.29
CA ILE A 75 -6.97 -16.37 6.69
C ILE A 75 -7.32 -15.00 7.26
N SER A 76 -6.50 -14.48 8.18
CA SER A 76 -6.73 -13.18 8.81
C SER A 76 -6.60 -12.04 7.81
N ALA A 77 -5.62 -12.06 6.90
CA ALA A 77 -5.46 -11.03 5.88
C ALA A 77 -6.67 -10.95 4.92
N ARG A 78 -7.24 -12.10 4.53
CA ARG A 78 -8.47 -12.14 3.72
C ARG A 78 -9.66 -11.56 4.48
N SER A 79 -9.82 -11.90 5.77
CA SER A 79 -10.89 -11.32 6.61
C SER A 79 -10.74 -9.80 6.76
N ILE A 80 -9.53 -9.34 7.08
CA ILE A 80 -9.20 -7.92 7.26
C ILE A 80 -9.53 -7.13 5.99
N GLU A 81 -9.09 -7.62 4.83
CA GLU A 81 -9.34 -6.96 3.55
C GLU A 81 -10.83 -6.92 3.21
N GLN A 82 -11.53 -8.05 3.37
CA GLN A 82 -12.95 -8.16 3.07
C GLN A 82 -13.79 -7.23 3.95
N GLU A 83 -13.54 -7.21 5.26
CA GLU A 83 -14.25 -6.33 6.18
C GLU A 83 -13.96 -4.85 5.91
N ALA A 84 -12.72 -4.51 5.55
CA ALA A 84 -12.36 -3.15 5.17
C ALA A 84 -13.04 -2.73 3.85
N PHE A 85 -13.14 -3.64 2.88
CA PHE A 85 -13.88 -3.43 1.65
C PHE A 85 -15.37 -3.19 1.95
N ASP A 86 -15.99 -4.03 2.77
CA ASP A 86 -17.42 -3.92 3.11
C ASP A 86 -17.71 -2.62 3.87
N ALA A 87 -16.84 -2.23 4.80
CA ALA A 87 -16.94 -0.95 5.51
C ALA A 87 -16.85 0.24 4.55
N ALA A 88 -15.87 0.23 3.65
CA ALA A 88 -15.69 1.30 2.66
C ALA A 88 -16.83 1.32 1.63
N HIS A 89 -17.34 0.15 1.23
CA HIS A 89 -18.47 0.03 0.33
C HIS A 89 -19.77 0.53 0.97
N SER A 90 -19.98 0.24 2.25
CA SER A 90 -21.10 0.77 3.03
C SER A 90 -21.02 2.30 3.19
N GLU A 91 -19.83 2.85 3.45
CA GLU A 91 -19.62 4.31 3.48
C GLU A 91 -19.87 4.96 2.11
N HIS A 92 -19.44 4.32 1.02
CA HIS A 92 -19.75 4.81 -0.33
C HIS A 92 -21.26 4.82 -0.57
N ALA A 93 -21.95 3.74 -0.21
CA ALA A 93 -23.40 3.62 -0.35
C ALA A 93 -24.17 4.62 0.53
N SER A 94 -23.67 4.95 1.72
CA SER A 94 -24.32 5.88 2.65
C SER A 94 -24.10 7.35 2.28
N ARG A 95 -22.91 7.71 1.78
CA ARG A 95 -22.53 9.10 1.46
C ARG A 95 -22.97 9.55 0.07
N PHE A 96 -22.76 8.70 -0.92
CA PHE A 96 -23.01 9.03 -2.33
C PHE A 96 -24.30 8.41 -2.85
N GLY A 97 -24.99 7.63 -2.00
CA GLY A 97 -26.20 6.88 -2.34
C GLY A 97 -25.90 5.70 -3.27
N SER A 98 -26.87 4.79 -3.40
CA SER A 98 -26.93 3.88 -4.54
C SER A 98 -27.40 4.68 -5.77
N GLY A 99 -26.55 5.59 -6.26
CA GLY A 99 -26.88 6.52 -7.33
C GLY A 99 -27.26 5.79 -8.62
N SER A 100 -28.57 5.75 -8.89
CA SER A 100 -29.22 5.21 -10.08
C SER A 100 -28.51 5.60 -11.38
N GLY A 101 -28.04 4.60 -12.12
CA GLY A 101 -28.09 4.60 -13.59
C GLY A 101 -26.98 5.30 -14.39
N SER A 102 -26.00 5.95 -13.76
CA SER A 102 -24.77 6.37 -14.46
C SER A 102 -23.60 6.16 -13.53
N GLY A 103 -23.03 4.96 -13.60
CA GLY A 103 -22.08 4.39 -12.64
C GLY A 103 -20.70 5.05 -12.60
N SER A 104 -20.62 6.37 -12.52
CA SER A 104 -19.40 7.08 -12.16
C SER A 104 -19.60 7.72 -10.79
N SER A 105 -18.98 7.16 -9.74
CA SER A 105 -18.61 8.01 -8.62
C SER A 105 -17.72 9.11 -9.21
N SER A 106 -17.75 10.31 -8.65
CA SER A 106 -16.70 11.26 -9.01
C SER A 106 -15.34 10.64 -8.69
N VAL A 107 -14.31 11.05 -9.43
CA VAL A 107 -12.92 10.71 -9.11
C VAL A 107 -12.62 11.09 -7.65
N GLU A 108 -13.15 12.22 -7.18
CA GLU A 108 -13.02 12.68 -5.80
C GLU A 108 -13.66 11.70 -4.81
N ASP A 109 -14.93 11.32 -5.03
CA ASP A 109 -15.65 10.35 -4.21
C ASP A 109 -14.90 9.01 -4.13
N GLY A 110 -14.35 8.55 -5.26
CA GLY A 110 -13.57 7.32 -5.32
C GLY A 110 -12.26 7.41 -4.53
N ILE A 111 -11.60 8.57 -4.54
CA ILE A 111 -10.39 8.83 -3.74
C ILE A 111 -10.74 8.84 -2.25
N GLU A 112 -11.80 9.53 -1.85
CA GLU A 112 -12.24 9.58 -0.45
C GLU A 112 -12.52 8.18 0.10
N ILE A 113 -13.25 7.35 -0.64
CA ILE A 113 -13.56 6.00 -0.20
C ILE A 113 -12.34 5.08 -0.21
N LEU A 114 -11.41 5.24 -1.17
CA LEU A 114 -10.16 4.51 -1.14
C LEU A 114 -9.31 4.86 0.09
N GLN A 115 -9.37 6.11 0.57
CA GLN A 115 -8.75 6.48 1.84
C GLN A 115 -9.42 5.80 3.04
N VAL A 116 -10.75 5.68 3.04
CA VAL A 116 -11.48 4.91 4.08
C VAL A 116 -11.02 3.46 4.07
N TYR A 117 -11.01 2.81 2.90
CA TYR A 117 -10.52 1.44 2.75
C TYR A 117 -9.10 1.26 3.29
N SER A 118 -8.18 2.14 2.90
CA SER A 118 -6.78 2.08 3.34
C SER A 118 -6.62 2.23 4.87
N LYS A 119 -7.42 3.13 5.47
CA LYS A 119 -7.47 3.31 6.92
C LYS A 119 -8.01 2.07 7.62
N GLU A 120 -9.10 1.49 7.12
CA GLU A 120 -9.73 0.31 7.71
C GLU A 120 -8.85 -0.94 7.63
N VAL A 121 -8.16 -1.16 6.50
CA VAL A 121 -7.17 -2.24 6.36
C VAL A 121 -6.06 -2.09 7.39
N SER A 122 -5.47 -0.90 7.49
CA SER A 122 -4.36 -0.62 8.42
C SER A 122 -4.78 -0.76 9.88
N ARG A 123 -5.97 -0.25 10.21
CA ARG A 123 -6.56 -0.33 11.55
C ARG A 123 -6.77 -1.78 11.98
N ARG A 124 -7.45 -2.58 11.15
CA ARG A 124 -7.74 -3.99 11.46
C ARG A 124 -6.49 -4.85 11.53
N MET A 125 -5.51 -4.59 10.68
CA MET A 125 -4.21 -5.27 10.77
C MET A 125 -3.52 -5.00 12.12
N LEU A 126 -3.56 -3.74 12.59
CA LEU A 126 -3.01 -3.38 13.90
C LEU A 126 -3.80 -3.99 15.06
N GLU A 127 -5.14 -3.99 14.99
CA GLU A 127 -6.00 -4.61 15.99
C GLU A 127 -5.73 -6.12 16.08
N PHE A 128 -5.67 -6.81 14.93
CA PHE A 128 -5.31 -8.22 14.87
C PHE A 128 -3.94 -8.51 15.50
N ALA A 129 -2.91 -7.74 15.14
CA ALA A 129 -1.57 -7.92 15.68
C ALA A 129 -1.54 -7.74 17.21
N LYS A 130 -2.24 -6.73 17.74
CA LYS A 130 -2.36 -6.50 19.18
C LYS A 130 -3.07 -7.64 19.90
N SER A 131 -4.25 -8.04 19.44
CA SER A 131 -5.02 -9.12 20.06
C SER A 131 -4.29 -10.46 20.05
N ARG A 132 -3.51 -10.73 18.99
CA ARG A 132 -2.60 -11.88 18.95
C ARG A 132 -1.52 -11.77 20.04
N ALA A 133 -0.83 -10.64 20.11
CA ALA A 133 0.26 -10.44 21.07
C ALA A 133 -0.22 -10.62 22.51
N GLU A 134 -1.40 -10.09 22.84
CA GLU A 134 -2.05 -10.27 24.15
C GLU A 134 -2.34 -11.75 24.44
N LYS A 135 -2.84 -12.50 23.45
CA LYS A 135 -3.09 -13.95 23.58
C LYS A 135 -1.82 -14.78 23.67
N ALA A 136 -0.70 -14.28 23.12
CA ALA A 136 0.59 -14.97 23.11
C ALA A 136 1.40 -14.75 24.39
N VAL A 137 1.02 -13.82 25.29
CA VAL A 137 1.67 -13.69 26.61
C VAL A 137 1.27 -14.89 27.46
N PRO A 138 2.20 -15.83 27.77
CA PRO A 138 1.86 -16.95 28.63
C PRO A 138 1.66 -16.45 30.06
N THR A 139 0.55 -16.84 30.68
CA THR A 139 0.36 -16.80 32.14
C THR A 139 1.59 -17.40 32.81
N PRO A 140 2.27 -16.71 33.74
CA PRO A 140 3.38 -17.30 34.46
C PRO A 140 2.86 -18.52 35.22
N ALA A 141 3.34 -19.70 34.84
CA ALA A 141 3.06 -20.93 35.57
C ALA A 141 3.47 -20.71 37.04
N PRO A 142 2.62 -21.08 38.02
CA PRO A 142 3.04 -21.05 39.41
C PRO A 142 4.19 -22.06 39.52
N VAL A 143 5.39 -21.55 39.81
CA VAL A 143 6.52 -22.40 40.17
C VAL A 143 6.12 -23.15 41.44
N GLU A 144 5.75 -24.40 41.24
CA GLU A 144 5.56 -25.39 42.30
C GLU A 144 6.89 -25.50 43.04
N ALA A 145 6.96 -24.82 44.18
CA ALA A 145 8.04 -24.95 45.15
C ALA A 145 7.93 -26.32 45.81
N ALA A 146 8.39 -27.35 45.10
CA ALA A 146 8.70 -28.65 45.67
C ALA A 146 10.08 -28.58 46.32
N SER A 147 10.05 -28.69 47.66
CA SER A 147 11.04 -29.18 48.62
C SER A 147 12.49 -29.38 48.16
N GLU A 148 13.42 -28.82 48.93
CA GLU A 148 14.33 -29.60 49.80
C GLU A 148 14.76 -28.78 51.03
#